data_AF-A0A2P8G4Y5-F1
#
_entry.id   AF-A0A2P8G4Y5-F1
#
_cell.length_a   1.000
_cell.length_b   1.000
_cell.length_c   1.000
_cell.angle_alpha   90.00
_cell.angle_beta   90.00
_cell.angle_gamma   90.00
#
_symmetry.space_group_name_H-M   'P 1'
#
loop_
_entity.id
_entity.type
_entity.pdbx_description
1 polymer ?
#
loop_
_entity_poly.entity_id
_entity_poly.type
_entity_poly.pdbx_seq_one_letter_code
_entity_poly.pdbx_strand_id
1 'polypeptide(L)'
;MRSIYTHKILTYFIGLIWLVNGLVCKVLNLVPRHEQIVARILGGRYSRTLTVAIGLSEIGMAVWALSGIKSRYNAILQMTVVGTMNILEFFLVPDLLLWGRLNALFACLFVLTIYYTEFKLNPHQT
;
A
#
# COMPACT_ATOMS: atom_id res chain seq x y z
N MET A 1 -28.32 2.83 -3.00
CA MET A 1 -28.07 1.83 -1.94
C MET A 1 -26.90 0.90 -2.23
N ARG A 2 -26.83 0.18 -3.38
CA ARG A 2 -25.74 -0.76 -3.70
C ARG A 2 -24.32 -0.13 -3.66
N SER A 3 -24.17 1.10 -4.14
CA SER A 3 -22.87 1.82 -4.18
C SER A 3 -22.23 2.01 -2.79
N ILE A 4 -23.03 2.26 -1.75
CA ILE A 4 -22.53 2.57 -0.40
C ILE A 4 -21.92 1.32 0.26
N TYR A 5 -22.57 0.16 0.10
CA TYR A 5 -22.03 -1.11 0.59
C TYR A 5 -20.75 -1.49 -0.15
N THR A 6 -20.73 -1.33 -1.48
CA THR A 6 -19.52 -1.58 -2.29
C THR A 6 -18.35 -0.68 -1.85
N HIS A 7 -18.61 0.62 -1.62
CA HIS A 7 -17.59 1.54 -1.13
C HIS A 7 -17.02 1.08 0.22
N LYS A 8 -17.88 0.75 1.21
CA LYS A 8 -17.44 0.27 2.53
C LYS A 8 -16.60 -1.00 2.42
N ILE A 9 -17.04 -1.98 1.64
CA ILE A 9 -16.31 -3.25 1.45
C ILE A 9 -14.92 -2.99 0.85
N LEU A 10 -14.83 -2.15 -0.18
CA LEU A 10 -13.56 -1.80 -0.80
C LEU A 10 -12.65 -1.02 0.14
N THR A 11 -13.18 -0.08 0.91
CA THR A 11 -12.39 0.67 1.91
C THR A 11 -11.83 -0.25 3.00
N TYR A 12 -12.63 -1.20 3.50
CA TYR A 12 -12.15 -2.21 4.45
C TYR A 12 -11.10 -3.13 3.83
N PHE A 13 -11.30 -3.54 2.58
CA PHE A 13 -10.34 -4.36 1.84
C PHE A 13 -9.00 -3.64 1.63
N ILE A 14 -9.03 -2.37 1.22
CA ILE A 14 -7.84 -1.52 1.08
C ILE A 14 -7.14 -1.35 2.44
N GLY A 15 -7.89 -1.01 3.49
CA GLY A 15 -7.35 -0.89 4.84
C GLY A 15 -6.70 -2.19 5.33
N LEU A 16 -7.32 -3.34 5.06
CA LEU A 16 -6.76 -4.65 5.39
C LEU A 16 -5.45 -4.92 4.63
N ILE A 17 -5.36 -4.58 3.35
CA ILE A 17 -4.12 -4.72 2.57
C ILE A 17 -2.99 -3.92 3.20
N TRP A 18 -3.22 -2.66 3.57
CA TRP A 18 -2.22 -1.83 4.24
C TRP A 18 -1.84 -2.38 5.62
N LEU A 19 -2.83 -2.84 6.40
CA LEU A 19 -2.58 -3.38 7.73
C LEU A 19 -1.77 -4.69 7.67
N VAL A 20 -2.11 -5.61 6.78
CA VAL A 20 -1.38 -6.88 6.62
C VAL A 20 0.03 -6.61 6.11
N ASN A 21 0.22 -5.76 5.10
CA ASN A 21 1.56 -5.45 4.60
C ASN A 21 2.41 -4.70 5.63
N GLY A 22 1.82 -3.75 6.35
CA GLY A 22 2.53 -2.97 7.35
C GLY A 22 2.89 -3.80 8.59
N LEU A 23 1.89 -4.42 9.21
CA LEU A 23 2.07 -5.16 10.45
C LEU A 23 2.74 -6.52 10.23
N VAL A 24 2.13 -7.37 9.40
CA VAL A 24 2.54 -8.78 9.27
C VAL A 24 3.83 -8.88 8.45
N CYS A 25 3.87 -8.24 7.29
CA CYS A 25 5.02 -8.38 6.39
C CYS A 25 6.24 -7.57 6.85
N LYS A 26 6.04 -6.34 7.36
CA LYS A 26 7.15 -5.41 7.65
C LYS A 26 7.50 -5.30 9.14
N VAL A 27 6.54 -5.03 10.03
CA VAL A 27 6.82 -4.85 11.47
C VAL A 27 7.19 -6.18 12.13
N LEU A 28 6.39 -7.23 11.90
CA LEU A 28 6.62 -8.56 12.46
C LEU A 28 7.68 -9.37 11.68
N ASN A 29 8.14 -8.86 10.53
CA ASN A 29 9.15 -9.47 9.66
C ASN A 29 8.85 -10.93 9.26
N LEU A 30 7.58 -11.31 9.07
CA LEU A 30 7.23 -12.67 8.62
C LEU A 30 7.61 -12.92 7.16
N VAL A 31 7.97 -11.88 6.41
CA VAL A 31 8.37 -11.98 5.01
C VAL A 31 9.68 -11.23 4.79
N PRO A 32 10.84 -11.90 4.88
CA PRO A 32 12.16 -11.26 4.88
C PRO A 32 12.50 -10.56 3.55
N ARG A 33 11.74 -10.83 2.47
CA ARG A 33 11.91 -10.16 1.17
C ARG A 33 11.80 -8.64 1.27
N HIS A 34 10.95 -8.11 2.16
CA HIS A 34 10.78 -6.66 2.28
C HIS A 34 12.01 -6.00 2.90
N GLU A 35 12.66 -6.66 3.86
CA GLU A 35 13.95 -6.22 4.40
C GLU A 35 15.04 -6.27 3.32
N GLN A 36 15.05 -7.31 2.48
CA GLN A 36 16.00 -7.45 1.38
C GLN A 36 15.82 -6.37 0.30
N ILE A 37 14.58 -6.01 -0.05
CA ILE A 37 14.27 -4.89 -0.95
C ILE A 37 14.83 -3.58 -0.36
N VAL A 38 14.54 -3.30 0.91
CA VAL A 38 15.03 -2.09 1.59
C VAL A 38 16.56 -2.10 1.68
N ALA A 39 17.18 -3.23 1.99
CA ALA A 39 18.63 -3.37 2.02
C ALA A 39 19.28 -3.10 0.66
N ARG A 40 18.64 -3.50 -0.44
CA ARG A 40 19.16 -3.29 -1.80
C ARG A 40 19.02 -1.83 -2.26
N ILE A 41 17.96 -1.13 -1.84
CA ILE A 41 17.69 0.26 -2.23
C ILE A 41 18.40 1.27 -1.33
N LEU A 42 18.36 1.07 -0.01
CA LEU A 42 18.79 2.04 1.01
C LEU A 42 20.04 1.59 1.79
N GLY A 43 20.54 0.38 1.54
CA GLY A 43 21.71 -0.20 2.20
C GLY A 43 21.37 -1.08 3.41
N GLY A 44 22.19 -2.11 3.63
CA GLY A 44 21.92 -3.16 4.62
C GLY A 44 22.09 -2.78 6.10
N ARG A 45 22.76 -1.66 6.41
CA ARG A 45 23.10 -1.32 7.82
C ARG A 45 21.87 -0.94 8.66
N TYR A 46 20.84 -0.38 8.03
CA TYR A 46 19.60 0.06 8.69
C TYR A 46 18.35 -0.52 8.04
N SER A 47 18.49 -1.59 7.24
CA SER A 47 17.39 -2.18 6.48
C SER A 47 16.20 -2.52 7.36
N ARG A 48 16.42 -3.23 8.46
CA ARG A 48 15.36 -3.63 9.39
C ARG A 48 14.63 -2.44 10.02
N THR A 49 15.36 -1.46 10.53
CA THR A 49 14.75 -0.27 11.17
C THR A 49 13.92 0.53 10.16
N LEU A 50 14.43 0.68 8.94
CA LEU A 50 13.72 1.35 7.85
C LEU A 50 12.49 0.56 7.40
N THR A 51 12.59 -0.77 7.27
CA THR A 51 11.44 -1.63 6.96
C THR A 51 10.34 -1.52 8.02
N VAL A 52 10.70 -1.51 9.31
CA VAL A 52 9.73 -1.31 10.40
C VAL A 52 9.11 0.09 10.36
N ALA A 53 9.90 1.14 10.10
CA ALA A 53 9.38 2.51 9.96
C ALA A 53 8.40 2.65 8.79
N ILE A 54 8.69 2.00 7.66
CA ILE A 54 7.76 1.88 6.54
C ILE A 54 6.50 1.13 7.00
N GLY A 55 6.65 -0.03 7.65
CA GLY A 55 5.51 -0.82 8.13
C GLY A 55 4.59 -0.06 9.10
N LEU A 56 5.15 0.75 10.01
CA LEU A 56 4.38 1.62 10.89
C LEU A 56 3.63 2.70 10.11
N SER A 57 4.26 3.27 9.08
CA SER A 57 3.63 4.26 8.20
C SER A 57 2.45 3.66 7.44
N GLU A 58 2.56 2.39 7.02
CA GLU A 58 1.48 1.64 6.36
C GLU A 58 0.30 1.36 7.31
N ILE A 59 0.58 1.01 8.56
CA ILE A 59 -0.47 0.85 9.59
C ILE A 59 -1.19 2.19 9.80
N GLY A 60 -0.44 3.30 9.88
CA GLY A 60 -1.03 4.63 9.97
C GLY A 60 -1.94 4.95 8.79
N MET A 61 -1.53 4.56 7.58
CA MET A 61 -2.33 4.71 6.36
C MET A 61 -3.59 3.86 6.36
N ALA A 62 -3.54 2.64 6.90
CA ALA A 62 -4.70 1.79 7.10
C ALA A 62 -5.71 2.46 8.05
N VAL A 63 -5.24 2.96 9.20
CA VAL A 63 -6.10 3.67 10.17
C VAL A 63 -6.71 4.92 9.53
N TRP A 64 -5.94 5.69 8.77
CA TRP A 64 -6.44 6.86 8.07
C TRP A 64 -7.50 6.50 7.02
N ALA A 65 -7.27 5.45 6.23
CA ALA A 65 -8.24 4.95 5.24
C ALA A 65 -9.56 4.53 5.89
N LEU A 66 -9.50 3.82 7.01
CA LEU A 66 -10.68 3.36 7.73
C LEU A 66 -11.41 4.49 8.47
N SER A 67 -10.68 5.52 8.90
CA SER A 67 -11.27 6.67 9.60
C SER A 67 -12.12 7.56 8.68
N GLY A 68 -11.90 7.51 7.36
CA GLY A 68 -12.62 8.32 6.37
C GLY A 68 -12.33 9.83 6.43
N ILE A 69 -11.45 10.28 7.32
CA ILE A 69 -11.08 11.69 7.48
C ILE A 69 -10.31 12.13 6.23
N LYS A 70 -10.78 13.15 5.51
CA LYS A 70 -10.10 13.69 4.31
C LYS A 70 -9.68 12.59 3.32
N SER A 71 -10.60 11.65 3.06
CA SER A 71 -10.37 10.43 2.26
C SER A 71 -9.69 10.67 0.91
N ARG A 72 -9.99 11.79 0.23
CA ARG A 72 -9.36 12.17 -1.05
C ARG A 72 -7.85 12.32 -0.95
N TYR A 73 -7.36 13.01 0.10
CA TYR A 73 -5.92 13.18 0.31
C TYR A 73 -5.24 11.86 0.64
N ASN A 74 -5.90 11.04 1.46
CA ASN A 74 -5.40 9.72 1.77
C ASN A 74 -5.33 8.81 0.52
N ALA A 75 -6.34 8.85 -0.35
CA ALA A 75 -6.33 8.09 -1.60
C ALA A 75 -5.22 8.56 -2.54
N ILE A 76 -5.01 9.88 -2.69
CA ILE A 76 -3.90 10.42 -3.48
C ILE A 76 -2.56 9.93 -2.90
N LEU A 77 -2.35 10.05 -1.59
CA LEU A 77 -1.14 9.56 -0.93
C LEU A 77 -0.94 8.06 -1.14
N GLN A 78 -1.97 7.23 -0.98
CA GLN A 78 -1.89 5.79 -1.23
C GLN A 78 -1.46 5.51 -2.67
N MET A 79 -2.08 6.16 -3.66
CA MET A 79 -1.73 5.98 -5.07
C MET A 79 -0.29 6.42 -5.35
N THR A 80 0.14 7.56 -4.79
CA THR A 80 1.51 8.04 -4.92
C THR A 80 2.50 7.06 -4.29
N VAL A 81 2.28 6.62 -3.06
CA VAL A 81 3.17 5.69 -2.36
C VAL A 81 3.27 4.35 -3.09
N VAL A 82 2.13 3.76 -3.47
CA VAL A 82 2.10 2.50 -4.23
C VAL A 82 2.83 2.64 -5.57
N GLY A 83 2.60 3.75 -6.28
CA GLY A 83 3.26 4.04 -7.55
C GLY A 83 4.77 4.20 -7.37
N THR A 84 5.20 5.05 -6.43
CA THR A 84 6.63 5.30 -6.18
C THR A 84 7.36 4.02 -5.77
N MET A 85 6.82 3.24 -4.82
CA MET A 85 7.49 2.02 -4.36
C MET A 85 7.56 0.97 -5.48
N ASN A 86 6.50 0.79 -6.27
CA ASN A 86 6.53 -0.18 -7.37
C ASN A 86 7.46 0.23 -8.51
N ILE A 87 7.57 1.53 -8.81
CA ILE A 87 8.56 2.02 -9.78
C ILE A 87 9.97 1.67 -9.29
N LEU A 88 10.29 1.97 -8.02
CA LEU A 88 11.60 1.64 -7.45
C LEU A 88 11.87 0.14 -7.48
N GLU A 89 10.91 -0.68 -7.04
CA GLU A 89 11.03 -2.14 -7.03
C GLU A 89 11.22 -2.72 -8.45
N PHE A 90 10.49 -2.20 -9.44
CA PHE A 90 10.56 -2.66 -10.83
C PHE A 90 11.95 -2.47 -11.45
N PHE A 91 12.59 -1.33 -11.19
CA PHE A 91 13.90 -1.00 -11.76
C PHE A 91 15.08 -1.59 -10.96
N LEU A 92 15.01 -1.52 -9.63
CA LEU A 92 16.17 -1.81 -8.77
C LEU A 92 16.21 -3.26 -8.27
N VAL A 93 15.04 -3.90 -8.14
CA VAL A 93 14.92 -5.14 -7.38
C VAL A 93 14.00 -6.19 -8.04
N PRO A 94 13.97 -6.35 -9.39
CA PRO A 94 13.01 -7.19 -10.09
C PRO A 94 12.99 -8.65 -9.61
N ASP A 95 14.12 -9.18 -9.15
CA ASP A 95 14.28 -10.58 -8.73
C ASP A 95 13.59 -10.90 -7.39
N LEU A 96 13.33 -9.88 -6.56
CA LEU A 96 12.75 -10.04 -5.23
C LEU A 96 11.23 -9.84 -5.20
N LEU A 97 10.63 -9.39 -6.31
CA LEU A 97 9.19 -9.29 -6.43
C LEU A 97 8.59 -10.68 -6.64
N LEU A 98 7.48 -10.96 -5.96
CA LEU A 98 6.76 -12.24 -6.03
C LEU A 98 6.45 -12.71 -7.46
N TRP A 99 6.17 -11.76 -8.35
CA TRP A 99 5.81 -11.99 -9.75
C TRP A 99 6.80 -11.31 -10.71
N GLY A 100 8.00 -10.99 -10.22
CA GLY A 100 8.96 -10.17 -10.94
C GLY A 100 8.35 -8.86 -11.43
N ARG A 101 8.57 -8.54 -12.71
CA ARG A 101 8.06 -7.34 -13.37
C ARG A 101 6.52 -7.27 -13.45
N LEU A 102 5.82 -8.40 -13.34
CA LEU A 102 4.35 -8.43 -13.36
C LEU A 102 3.73 -7.83 -12.09
N ASN A 103 4.51 -7.62 -11.02
CA ASN A 103 4.01 -6.94 -9.82
C ASN A 103 3.49 -5.53 -10.12
N ALA A 104 4.04 -4.87 -11.14
CA ALA A 104 3.56 -3.57 -11.61
C ALA A 104 2.10 -3.61 -12.09
N LEU A 105 1.64 -4.73 -12.67
CA LEU A 105 0.23 -4.90 -13.04
C LEU A 105 -0.68 -4.94 -11.81
N PHE A 106 -0.29 -5.69 -10.78
CA PHE A 106 -1.04 -5.74 -9.52
C PHE A 106 -1.08 -4.39 -8.83
N ALA A 107 0.03 -3.65 -8.85
CA ALA A 107 0.08 -2.29 -8.33
C ALA A 107 -0.86 -1.35 -9.10
N CYS A 108 -0.86 -1.41 -10.43
CA CYS A 108 -1.80 -0.65 -11.25
C CYS A 108 -3.26 -0.98 -10.94
N LEU A 109 -3.60 -2.27 -10.82
CA LEU A 109 -4.95 -2.70 -10.42
C LEU A 109 -5.34 -2.19 -9.03
N PHE A 110 -4.40 -2.19 -8.08
CA PHE A 110 -4.65 -1.68 -6.73
C PHE A 110 -4.86 -0.15 -6.74
N VAL A 111 -4.04 0.60 -7.47
CA VAL A 111 -4.21 2.05 -7.67
C VAL A 111 -5.56 2.36 -8.33
N LEU A 112 -5.95 1.61 -9.36
CA LEU A 112 -7.26 1.76 -10.00
C LEU A 112 -8.41 1.44 -9.03
N THR A 113 -8.23 0.46 -8.14
CA THR A 113 -9.21 0.12 -7.11
C THR A 113 -9.37 1.26 -6.11
N ILE A 114 -8.27 1.86 -5.64
CA ILE A 114 -8.29 3.04 -4.77
C ILE A 114 -8.98 4.21 -5.48
N TYR A 115 -8.61 4.49 -6.72
CA TYR A 115 -9.20 5.56 -7.53
C TYR A 115 -10.71 5.38 -7.70
N TYR A 116 -11.15 4.18 -8.07
CA TYR A 116 -12.57 3.89 -8.27
C TYR A 116 -13.37 3.98 -6.97
N THR A 117 -12.80 3.48 -5.87
CA THR A 117 -13.42 3.52 -4.54
C THR A 117 -13.62 4.95 -4.06
N GLU A 118 -12.62 5.82 -4.24
CA GLU A 118 -12.66 7.19 -3.73
C GLU A 118 -13.36 8.17 -4.69
N PHE A 119 -13.07 8.12 -5.99
CA PHE A 119 -13.54 9.15 -6.93
C PHE A 119 -14.86 8.81 -7.62
N LYS A 120 -15.26 7.54 -7.68
CA LYS A 120 -16.55 7.14 -8.29
C LYS A 120 -17.58 6.62 -7.31
N LEU A 121 -17.15 5.90 -6.28
CA LEU A 121 -18.08 5.24 -5.35
C LEU A 121 -18.32 6.03 -4.06
N ASN A 122 -17.44 6.97 -3.69
CA ASN A 122 -17.57 7.71 -2.44
C ASN A 122 -18.83 8.60 -2.44
N PRO A 123 -19.81 8.33 -1.57
CA PRO A 123 -21.05 9.10 -1.49
C PRO A 123 -20.87 10.49 -0.85
N HIS A 124 -19.73 10.76 -0.20
CA HIS A 124 -19.41 12.05 0.43
C HIS A 124 -18.63 12.99 -0.50
N GLN A 125 -18.96 13.01 -1.80
CA GLN A 125 -18.52 14.08 -2.71
C GLN A 125 -19.21 15.40 -2.33
N THR A 126 -18.73 16.05 -1.28
CA THR A 126 -18.93 17.49 -1.04
C THR A 126 -17.74 18.25 -1.58
#